data_AF-A0A925M7J8-F1
#
_entry.id   AF-A0A925M7J8-F1
#
_cell.length_a   1.000
_cell.length_b   1.000
_cell.length_c   1.000
_cell.angle_alpha   90.00
_cell.angle_beta   90.00
_cell.angle_gamma   90.00
#
_symmetry.space_group_name_H-M   'P 1'
#
loop_
_entity.id
_entity.type
_entity.pdbx_description
1 polymer ?
#
loop_
_entity_poly.entity_id
_entity_poly.type
_entity_poly.pdbx_seq_one_letter_code
_entity_poly.pdbx_strand_id
1 'polypeptide(L)'
;DAQAAARTAADAVLRALCPFFEEQQLPNAKWIMSWDVRGTEPSANAVATAGRISASFTLAPDPYRVPIRVEQLSEGVVVHMMKKGVFGKAKPAPIDLGKYVVVALERNVHESVVTLKENPNKSSQGLRFAVTEAGATWVSITAAGDADGDPNPLDIEDVEPVRRLAERANAALKDLIMRRTLVELSLGNAAMSDLEEPRVVPLELLAQLTPLARIIREKSRMSGELILKRDIGDGRREELFVPRATLTSQFARLPAEYRRPFEDMGITNEETAPSIQISRPPAPPAPRSGSHPNTVKIDGD
;
A
#
# COMPACT_ATOMS: atom_id res chain seq x y z
N ASP A 1 10.39 9.67 -26.67
CA ASP A 1 10.90 10.24 -25.40
C ASP A 1 11.71 9.30 -24.52
N ALA A 2 11.39 8.00 -24.41
CA ALA A 2 12.16 7.05 -23.58
C ALA A 2 13.67 6.93 -23.93
N GLN A 3 14.10 7.36 -25.12
CA GLN A 3 15.50 7.30 -25.58
C GLN A 3 16.25 8.64 -25.55
N ALA A 4 15.61 9.76 -25.23
CA ALA A 4 16.33 11.04 -25.16
C ALA A 4 17.33 11.02 -24.01
N ALA A 5 18.57 11.50 -24.18
CA ALA A 5 19.52 11.57 -23.05
C ALA A 5 18.95 12.41 -21.89
N ALA A 6 19.24 12.03 -20.65
CA ALA A 6 18.87 12.84 -19.48
C ALA A 6 19.62 14.18 -19.54
N ARG A 7 18.91 15.29 -19.30
CA ARG A 7 19.50 16.64 -19.39
C ARG A 7 20.17 17.03 -18.07
N THR A 8 19.67 16.52 -16.96
CA THR A 8 20.19 16.75 -15.62
C THR A 8 20.40 15.43 -14.85
N ALA A 9 21.14 15.48 -13.74
CA ALA A 9 21.24 14.35 -12.82
C ALA A 9 19.88 13.97 -12.21
N ALA A 10 19.03 14.97 -11.93
CA ALA A 10 17.66 14.76 -11.47
C ALA A 10 16.83 13.97 -12.48
N ASP A 11 16.87 14.35 -13.77
CA ASP A 11 16.16 13.62 -14.83
C ASP A 11 16.63 12.17 -14.96
N ALA A 12 17.94 11.93 -14.80
CA ALA A 12 18.52 10.59 -14.87
C ALA A 12 18.01 9.72 -13.72
N VAL A 13 17.98 10.26 -12.50
CA VAL A 13 17.46 9.57 -11.31
C VAL A 13 15.96 9.33 -11.43
N LEU A 14 15.18 10.34 -11.80
CA LEU A 14 13.73 10.22 -11.96
C LEU A 14 13.38 9.14 -12.98
N ARG A 15 14.05 9.15 -14.14
CA ARG A 15 13.87 8.13 -15.17
C ARG A 15 14.21 6.73 -14.69
N ALA A 16 15.29 6.58 -13.93
CA ALA A 16 15.69 5.28 -13.40
C ALA A 16 14.70 4.74 -12.35
N LEU A 17 14.09 5.63 -11.56
CA LEU A 17 13.15 5.26 -10.49
C LEU A 17 11.69 5.15 -10.96
N CYS A 18 11.34 5.78 -12.09
CA CYS A 18 9.97 5.82 -12.59
C CYS A 18 9.31 4.43 -12.70
N PRO A 19 9.93 3.42 -13.36
CA PRO A 19 9.32 2.08 -13.47
C PRO A 19 9.05 1.44 -12.10
N PHE A 20 9.94 1.65 -11.12
CA PHE A 20 9.72 1.15 -9.77
C PHE A 20 8.48 1.77 -9.14
N PHE A 21 8.28 3.08 -9.21
CA PHE A 21 7.11 3.71 -8.59
C PHE A 21 5.80 3.45 -9.36
N GLU A 22 5.85 3.22 -10.66
CA GLU A 22 4.67 2.88 -11.47
C GLU A 22 4.20 1.44 -11.22
N GLU A 23 5.13 0.51 -11.01
CA GLU A 23 4.80 -0.91 -10.83
C GLU A 23 4.75 -1.33 -9.35
N GLN A 24 5.60 -0.75 -8.51
CA GLN A 24 5.84 -1.15 -7.12
C GLN A 24 5.49 -0.01 -6.15
N GLN A 25 5.40 -0.37 -4.87
CA GLN A 25 5.18 0.57 -3.78
C GLN A 25 6.21 0.34 -2.67
N LEU A 26 6.54 1.41 -1.95
CA LEU A 26 7.39 1.29 -0.78
C LEU A 26 6.66 0.59 0.36
N PRO A 27 7.38 -0.16 1.22
CA PRO A 27 6.82 -0.70 2.45
C PRO A 27 6.22 0.41 3.30
N ASN A 28 5.04 0.17 3.88
CA ASN A 28 4.32 1.12 4.73
C ASN A 28 3.97 2.45 4.03
N ALA A 29 3.97 2.49 2.70
CA ALA A 29 3.54 3.67 1.96
C ALA A 29 2.09 4.04 2.34
N LYS A 30 1.90 5.29 2.74
CA LYS A 30 0.59 5.87 2.99
C LYS A 30 0.11 6.55 1.72
N TRP A 31 -1.10 6.22 1.30
CA TRP A 31 -1.70 6.72 0.08
C TRP A 31 -2.76 7.78 0.38
N ILE A 32 -2.65 8.89 -0.32
CA ILE A 32 -3.70 9.88 -0.49
C ILE A 32 -4.18 9.76 -1.93
N MET A 33 -5.48 9.75 -2.17
CA MET A 33 -6.06 9.58 -3.50
C MET A 33 -7.24 10.53 -3.68
N SER A 34 -7.38 11.09 -4.88
CA SER A 34 -8.58 11.79 -5.31
C SER A 34 -9.08 11.24 -6.64
N TRP A 35 -10.39 11.21 -6.80
CA TRP A 35 -11.10 10.87 -8.03
C TRP A 35 -12.29 11.81 -8.17
N ASP A 36 -12.47 12.42 -9.34
CA ASP A 36 -13.53 13.39 -9.61
C ASP A 36 -14.02 13.27 -11.06
N VAL A 37 -15.34 13.11 -11.22
CA VAL A 37 -16.02 13.00 -12.53
C VAL A 37 -17.01 14.15 -12.78
N ARG A 38 -16.94 15.23 -11.99
CA ARG A 38 -17.79 16.42 -12.15
C ARG A 38 -17.34 17.32 -13.31
N GLY A 39 -16.07 17.25 -13.68
CA GLY A 39 -15.47 18.02 -14.77
C GLY A 39 -15.87 17.52 -16.17
N THR A 40 -15.37 18.19 -17.20
CA THR A 40 -15.57 17.74 -18.60
C THR A 40 -14.87 16.42 -18.89
N GLU A 41 -13.75 16.18 -18.22
CA GLU A 41 -13.02 14.92 -18.24
C GLU A 41 -12.84 14.42 -16.80
N PRO A 42 -12.95 13.10 -16.58
CA PRO A 42 -12.69 12.50 -15.28
C PRO A 42 -11.21 12.68 -14.93
N SER A 43 -10.93 12.98 -13.67
CA SER A 43 -9.57 13.16 -13.16
C SER A 43 -9.36 12.30 -11.93
N ALA A 44 -8.15 11.78 -11.78
CA ALA A 44 -7.77 11.03 -10.59
C ALA A 44 -6.27 11.20 -10.33
N ASN A 45 -5.92 11.44 -9.09
CA ASN A 45 -4.54 11.67 -8.66
C ASN A 45 -4.26 10.90 -7.38
N ALA A 46 -3.00 10.61 -7.13
CA ALA A 46 -2.58 10.06 -5.85
C ALA A 46 -1.22 10.59 -5.40
N VAL A 47 -1.00 10.54 -4.09
CA VAL A 47 0.30 10.78 -3.47
C VAL A 47 0.61 9.61 -2.56
N ALA A 48 1.75 8.95 -2.77
CA ALA A 48 2.29 7.93 -1.89
C ALA A 48 3.43 8.51 -1.06
N THR A 49 3.37 8.35 0.26
CA THR A 49 4.41 8.83 1.19
C THR A 49 5.02 7.68 1.98
N ALA A 50 6.34 7.61 2.07
CA ALA A 50 7.08 6.63 2.85
C ALA A 50 8.37 7.26 3.42
N GLY A 51 8.39 7.47 4.74
CA GLY A 51 9.45 8.23 5.38
C GLY A 51 9.47 9.67 4.85
N ARG A 52 10.59 10.07 4.24
CA ARG A 52 10.73 11.38 3.59
C ARG A 52 10.38 11.37 2.10
N ILE A 53 10.16 10.21 1.49
CA ILE A 53 9.85 10.11 0.07
C ILE A 53 8.38 10.41 -0.13
N SER A 54 8.07 11.27 -1.09
CA SER A 54 6.72 11.49 -1.59
C SER A 54 6.69 11.35 -3.11
N ALA A 55 5.80 10.52 -3.63
CA ALA A 55 5.61 10.28 -5.06
C ALA A 55 4.19 10.68 -5.46
N SER A 56 4.06 11.61 -6.40
CA SER A 56 2.79 12.09 -6.94
C SER A 56 2.49 11.42 -8.27
N PHE A 57 1.24 11.02 -8.46
CA PHE A 57 0.79 10.24 -9.60
C PHE A 57 -0.46 10.84 -10.22
N THR A 58 -0.52 10.77 -11.56
CA THR A 58 -1.79 10.79 -12.29
C THR A 58 -2.29 9.35 -12.39
N LEU A 59 -3.56 9.12 -12.09
CA LEU A 59 -4.21 7.82 -12.24
C LEU A 59 -5.04 7.80 -13.52
N ALA A 60 -5.19 6.64 -14.15
CA ALA A 60 -6.01 6.48 -15.35
C ALA A 60 -7.46 6.12 -14.99
N PRO A 61 -8.43 7.06 -15.08
CA PRO A 61 -9.79 6.85 -14.62
C PRO A 61 -10.70 6.18 -15.67
N ASP A 62 -10.15 5.60 -16.75
CA ASP A 62 -10.92 5.01 -17.85
C ASP A 62 -12.02 4.01 -17.42
N PRO A 63 -11.84 3.16 -16.39
CA PRO A 63 -12.91 2.29 -15.90
C PRO A 63 -13.99 3.04 -15.10
N TYR A 64 -13.69 4.25 -14.62
CA TYR A 64 -14.48 5.04 -13.66
C TYR A 64 -14.76 6.44 -14.21
N ARG A 65 -15.13 6.54 -15.49
CA ARG A 65 -15.47 7.82 -16.14
C ARG A 65 -16.90 8.30 -15.85
N VAL A 66 -17.71 7.46 -15.20
CA VAL A 66 -19.11 7.76 -14.88
C VAL A 66 -19.34 7.76 -13.36
N PRO A 67 -20.30 8.55 -12.87
CA PRO A 67 -20.71 8.50 -11.48
C PRO A 67 -21.16 7.09 -11.07
N ILE A 68 -20.82 6.68 -9.85
CA ILE A 68 -21.18 5.36 -9.31
C ILE A 68 -22.45 5.48 -8.49
N ARG A 69 -23.46 4.65 -8.73
CA ARG A 69 -24.70 4.69 -7.93
C ARG A 69 -24.39 4.30 -6.49
N VAL A 70 -24.95 5.02 -5.52
CA VAL A 70 -24.80 4.67 -4.10
C VAL A 70 -25.28 3.25 -3.85
N GLU A 71 -26.40 2.84 -4.45
CA GLU A 71 -26.94 1.47 -4.34
C GLU A 71 -25.98 0.38 -4.85
N GLN A 72 -25.08 0.68 -5.80
CA GLN A 72 -24.07 -0.28 -6.25
C GLN A 72 -22.97 -0.50 -5.21
N LEU A 73 -22.76 0.47 -4.31
CA LEU A 73 -21.72 0.43 -3.28
C LEU A 73 -22.26 -0.04 -1.94
N SER A 74 -23.47 0.42 -1.58
CA SER A 74 -24.15 0.08 -0.35
C SER A 74 -25.66 0.29 -0.52
N GLU A 75 -26.44 -0.77 -0.31
CA GLU A 75 -27.90 -0.73 -0.37
C GLU A 75 -28.49 -0.08 0.89
N GLY A 76 -29.63 0.59 0.74
CA GLY A 76 -30.45 1.07 1.87
C GLY A 76 -29.81 2.13 2.76
N VAL A 77 -28.86 2.92 2.23
CA VAL A 77 -28.20 3.97 3.03
C VAL A 77 -29.15 5.15 3.23
N VAL A 78 -29.64 5.31 4.45
CA VAL A 78 -30.47 6.45 4.88
C VAL A 78 -29.73 7.20 5.98
N VAL A 79 -29.75 8.54 5.90
CA VAL A 79 -29.16 9.42 6.92
C VAL A 79 -30.18 10.49 7.35
N HIS A 80 -30.13 10.92 8.61
CA HIS A 80 -31.00 11.98 9.11
C HIS A 80 -30.27 13.32 9.07
N MET A 81 -30.82 14.25 8.32
CA MET A 81 -30.18 15.55 8.08
C MET A 81 -31.12 16.68 8.46
N MET A 82 -30.55 17.74 9.05
CA MET A 82 -31.30 18.91 9.46
C MET A 82 -31.74 19.72 8.24
N LYS A 83 -33.03 19.61 7.89
CA LYS A 83 -33.61 20.39 6.79
C LYS A 83 -34.25 21.66 7.33
N LYS A 84 -33.86 22.83 6.79
CA LYS A 84 -34.56 24.09 7.08
C LYS A 84 -36.00 24.01 6.53
N GLY A 85 -36.98 24.11 7.42
CA GLY A 85 -38.38 24.23 7.02
C GLY A 85 -38.66 25.63 6.47
N VAL A 86 -39.64 25.75 5.57
CA VAL A 86 -40.01 27.03 4.92
C VAL A 86 -40.51 28.07 5.93
N PHE A 87 -41.00 27.63 7.10
CA PHE A 87 -41.53 28.51 8.16
C PHE A 87 -41.22 28.01 9.60
N GLY A 88 -40.13 27.27 9.81
CA GLY A 88 -39.90 26.67 11.13
C GLY A 88 -38.47 26.24 11.42
N LYS A 89 -38.25 25.84 12.69
CA LYS A 89 -36.98 25.27 13.16
C LYS A 89 -36.57 24.09 12.27
N ALA A 90 -35.28 23.95 12.01
CA ALA A 90 -34.75 22.80 11.28
C ALA A 90 -35.13 21.52 12.04
N LYS A 91 -35.58 20.51 11.31
CA LYS A 91 -35.94 19.19 11.86
C LYS A 91 -35.11 18.12 11.14
N PRO A 92 -34.67 17.06 11.85
CA PRO A 92 -34.09 15.91 11.19
C PRO A 92 -35.11 15.31 10.23
N ALA A 93 -34.69 15.06 9.00
CA ALA A 93 -35.49 14.38 7.99
C ALA A 93 -34.65 13.26 7.39
N PRO A 94 -35.23 12.07 7.16
CA PRO A 94 -34.52 10.97 6.52
C PRO A 94 -34.24 11.34 5.06
N ILE A 95 -32.99 11.16 4.64
CA ILE A 95 -32.52 11.31 3.28
C ILE A 95 -32.01 9.95 2.82
N ASP A 96 -32.72 9.40 1.83
CA ASP A 96 -32.33 8.17 1.15
C ASP A 96 -31.21 8.46 0.14
N LEU A 97 -30.00 8.01 0.48
CA LEU A 97 -28.82 8.21 -0.36
C LEU A 97 -28.80 7.29 -1.58
N GLY A 98 -29.67 6.26 -1.65
CA GLY A 98 -29.76 5.36 -2.82
C GLY A 98 -30.08 6.08 -4.12
N LYS A 99 -30.77 7.23 -4.04
CA LYS A 99 -31.10 8.10 -5.18
C LYS A 99 -29.90 8.88 -5.73
N TYR A 100 -28.78 8.89 -4.99
CA TYR A 100 -27.59 9.65 -5.34
C TYR A 100 -26.58 8.81 -6.10
N VAL A 101 -25.65 9.51 -6.75
CA VAL A 101 -24.42 8.96 -7.32
C VAL A 101 -23.23 9.60 -6.66
N VAL A 102 -22.17 8.82 -6.44
CA VAL A 102 -20.85 9.31 -6.06
C VAL A 102 -20.20 9.93 -7.30
N VAL A 103 -19.84 11.21 -7.19
CA VAL A 103 -19.23 12.00 -8.27
C VAL A 103 -17.79 12.43 -7.96
N ALA A 104 -17.39 12.37 -6.68
CA ALA A 104 -16.01 12.53 -6.29
C ALA A 104 -15.72 11.76 -4.99
N LEU A 105 -14.49 11.27 -4.86
CA LEU A 105 -13.95 10.66 -3.65
C LEU A 105 -12.56 11.27 -3.40
N GLU A 106 -12.33 11.76 -2.20
CA GLU A 106 -10.99 12.09 -1.72
C GLU A 106 -10.71 11.22 -0.49
N ARG A 107 -9.51 10.65 -0.42
CA ARG A 107 -9.06 9.86 0.72
C ARG A 107 -7.69 10.32 1.12
N ASN A 108 -7.53 10.68 2.37
CA ASN A 108 -6.23 10.82 3.01
C ASN A 108 -6.09 9.78 4.13
N VAL A 109 -5.05 9.92 4.96
CA VAL A 109 -4.75 8.95 6.03
C VAL A 109 -5.78 8.98 7.15
N HIS A 110 -6.44 10.13 7.39
CA HIS A 110 -7.31 10.37 8.54
C HIS A 110 -8.77 10.58 8.18
N GLU A 111 -9.05 10.82 6.90
CA GLU A 111 -10.34 11.26 6.42
C GLU A 111 -10.64 10.66 5.05
N SER A 112 -11.91 10.30 4.84
CA SER A 112 -12.48 10.01 3.54
C SER A 112 -13.63 10.97 3.26
N VAL A 113 -13.57 11.65 2.14
CA VAL A 113 -14.58 12.59 1.68
C VAL A 113 -15.32 12.00 0.50
N VAL A 114 -16.64 11.86 0.62
CA VAL A 114 -17.52 11.36 -0.44
C VAL A 114 -18.43 12.48 -0.91
N THR A 115 -18.38 12.82 -2.19
CA THR A 115 -19.27 13.82 -2.79
C THR A 115 -20.33 13.13 -3.64
N LEU A 116 -21.60 13.44 -3.33
CA LEU A 116 -22.79 12.86 -3.91
C LEU A 116 -23.60 13.90 -4.68
N LYS A 117 -24.21 13.50 -5.80
CA LYS A 117 -25.25 14.27 -6.50
C LYS A 117 -26.46 13.39 -6.78
N GLU A 118 -27.67 13.94 -6.65
CA GLU A 118 -28.90 13.21 -7.00
C GLU A 118 -29.02 13.04 -8.52
N ASN A 119 -28.73 14.11 -9.28
CA ASN A 119 -28.68 14.07 -10.73
C ASN A 119 -27.38 14.71 -11.24
N PRO A 120 -26.41 13.93 -11.75
CA PRO A 120 -25.10 14.47 -12.14
C PRO A 120 -25.18 15.44 -13.33
N ASN A 121 -26.23 15.35 -14.17
CA ASN A 121 -26.39 16.15 -15.39
C ASN A 121 -27.16 17.46 -15.17
N LYS A 122 -27.73 17.67 -13.97
CA LYS A 122 -28.46 18.89 -13.62
C LYS A 122 -27.63 19.72 -12.65
N SER A 123 -27.90 21.02 -12.60
CA SER A 123 -27.40 21.93 -11.57
C SER A 123 -28.01 21.67 -10.18
N SER A 124 -28.41 20.42 -9.89
CA SER A 124 -28.93 20.04 -8.59
C SER A 124 -27.83 20.16 -7.55
N GLN A 125 -28.20 20.70 -6.38
CA GLN A 125 -27.37 20.62 -5.19
C GLN A 125 -27.03 19.17 -4.88
N GLY A 126 -25.85 18.96 -4.32
CA GLY A 126 -25.36 17.66 -3.88
C GLY A 126 -25.10 17.66 -2.38
N LEU A 127 -24.51 16.57 -1.90
CA LEU A 127 -24.07 16.40 -0.52
C LEU A 127 -22.59 16.02 -0.50
N ARG A 128 -21.82 16.56 0.43
CA ARG A 128 -20.45 16.14 0.71
C ARG A 128 -20.38 15.62 2.14
N PHE A 129 -19.91 14.39 2.30
CA PHE A 129 -19.67 13.77 3.59
C PHE A 129 -18.17 13.69 3.85
N ALA A 130 -17.73 14.10 5.03
CA ALA A 130 -16.36 13.91 5.49
C ALA A 130 -16.38 12.93 6.67
N VAL A 131 -15.70 11.79 6.52
CA VAL A 131 -15.70 10.69 7.48
C VAL A 131 -14.30 10.55 8.08
N THR A 132 -14.22 10.56 9.39
CA THR A 132 -12.99 10.36 10.17
C THR A 132 -13.18 9.23 11.17
N GLU A 133 -12.14 8.89 11.93
CA GLU A 133 -12.26 7.96 13.07
C GLU A 133 -13.21 8.50 14.15
N ALA A 134 -13.23 9.82 14.36
CA ALA A 134 -14.01 10.46 15.42
C ALA A 134 -15.52 10.58 15.10
N GLY A 135 -15.91 10.49 13.84
CA GLY A 135 -17.28 10.68 13.40
C GLY A 135 -17.37 11.10 11.94
N ALA A 136 -18.51 11.64 11.54
CA ALA A 136 -18.72 12.16 10.20
C ALA A 136 -19.44 13.51 10.22
N THR A 137 -19.15 14.34 9.23
CA THR A 137 -19.87 15.60 8.98
C THR A 137 -20.44 15.60 7.56
N TRP A 138 -21.43 16.44 7.32
CA TRP A 138 -22.02 16.66 6.02
C TRP A 138 -22.19 18.15 5.71
N VAL A 139 -22.13 18.50 4.43
CA VAL A 139 -22.46 19.84 3.94
C VAL A 139 -23.17 19.72 2.59
N SER A 140 -24.09 20.64 2.31
CA SER A 140 -24.62 20.79 0.95
C SER A 140 -23.51 21.25 0.02
N ILE A 141 -23.60 20.91 -1.27
CA ILE A 141 -22.69 21.46 -2.28
C ILE A 141 -23.45 22.19 -3.38
N THR A 142 -22.81 23.21 -3.94
CA THR A 142 -23.29 23.96 -5.10
C THR A 142 -23.26 23.09 -6.37
N ALA A 143 -23.80 23.61 -7.48
CA ALA A 143 -23.70 22.94 -8.78
C ALA A 143 -22.24 22.69 -9.21
N ALA A 144 -21.34 23.62 -8.88
CA ALA A 144 -19.89 23.51 -9.10
C ALA A 144 -19.22 22.47 -8.19
N GLY A 145 -19.90 22.07 -7.11
CA GLY A 145 -19.41 21.07 -6.17
C GLY A 145 -18.65 21.65 -4.98
N ASP A 146 -18.68 22.96 -4.81
CA ASP A 146 -18.14 23.66 -3.64
C ASP A 146 -19.07 23.51 -2.44
N ALA A 147 -18.51 23.49 -1.23
CA ALA A 147 -19.31 23.47 -0.01
C ALA A 147 -20.19 24.72 0.10
N ASP A 148 -21.46 24.52 0.41
CA ASP A 148 -22.47 25.56 0.61
C ASP A 148 -22.82 25.64 2.11
N GLY A 149 -21.96 26.32 2.86
CA GLY A 149 -22.06 26.52 4.31
C GLY A 149 -21.05 25.72 5.13
N ASP A 150 -21.28 25.70 6.45
CA ASP A 150 -20.40 25.00 7.40
C ASP A 150 -20.76 23.50 7.49
N PRO A 151 -19.77 22.61 7.71
CA PRO A 151 -20.01 21.20 7.97
C PRO A 151 -20.88 20.98 9.22
N ASN A 152 -21.93 20.18 9.06
CA ASN A 152 -22.82 19.78 10.14
C ASN A 152 -22.44 18.37 10.62
N PRO A 153 -22.27 18.13 11.92
CA PRO A 153 -22.03 16.78 12.41
C PRO A 153 -23.23 15.87 12.10
N LEU A 154 -22.95 14.63 11.75
CA LEU A 154 -23.96 13.58 11.69
C LEU A 154 -24.24 13.03 13.09
N ASP A 155 -25.48 12.61 13.31
CA ASP A 155 -25.85 11.87 14.51
C ASP A 155 -25.14 10.51 14.52
N ILE A 156 -24.86 9.98 15.71
CA ILE A 156 -24.07 8.75 15.88
C ILE A 156 -24.65 7.54 15.13
N GLU A 157 -25.98 7.49 14.98
CA GLU A 157 -26.71 6.44 14.27
C GLU A 157 -26.49 6.48 12.75
N ASP A 158 -26.20 7.67 12.19
CA ASP A 158 -25.99 7.88 10.76
C ASP A 158 -24.52 7.78 10.33
N VAL A 159 -23.57 7.82 11.27
CA VAL A 159 -22.13 7.76 10.97
C VAL A 159 -21.74 6.44 10.32
N GLU A 160 -22.22 5.30 10.85
CA GLU A 160 -21.80 3.98 10.39
C GLU A 160 -22.26 3.65 8.95
N PRO A 161 -23.51 3.95 8.53
CA PRO A 161 -23.91 3.83 7.13
C PRO A 161 -23.02 4.65 6.17
N VAL A 162 -22.67 5.88 6.52
CA VAL A 162 -21.84 6.76 5.67
C VAL A 162 -20.39 6.29 5.64
N ARG A 163 -19.85 5.82 6.77
CA ARG A 163 -18.51 5.21 6.83
C ARG A 163 -18.41 4.01 5.90
N ARG A 164 -19.40 3.11 5.96
CA ARG A 164 -19.47 1.94 5.07
C ARG A 164 -19.54 2.33 3.61
N LEU A 165 -20.33 3.36 3.26
CA LEU A 165 -20.37 3.90 1.90
C LEU A 165 -18.98 4.39 1.45
N ALA A 166 -18.28 5.16 2.29
CA ALA A 166 -16.94 5.66 1.99
C ALA A 166 -15.92 4.52 1.81
N GLU A 167 -15.96 3.51 2.66
CA GLU A 167 -15.10 2.31 2.56
C GLU A 167 -15.37 1.52 1.28
N ARG A 168 -16.64 1.32 0.92
CA ARG A 168 -17.05 0.62 -0.31
C ARG A 168 -16.68 1.41 -1.56
N ALA A 169 -16.87 2.73 -1.56
CA ALA A 169 -16.42 3.61 -2.64
C ALA A 169 -14.90 3.51 -2.82
N ASN A 170 -14.14 3.57 -1.73
CA ASN A 170 -12.69 3.40 -1.77
C ASN A 170 -12.27 2.02 -2.27
N ALA A 171 -12.93 0.96 -1.81
CA ALA A 171 -12.66 -0.41 -2.25
C ALA A 171 -12.96 -0.61 -3.75
N ALA A 172 -14.00 0.05 -4.28
CA ALA A 172 -14.32 0.04 -5.70
C ALA A 172 -13.25 0.78 -6.52
N LEU A 173 -12.70 1.88 -6.02
CA LEU A 173 -11.72 2.70 -6.73
C LEU A 173 -10.26 2.28 -6.49
N LYS A 174 -9.99 1.29 -5.63
CA LYS A 174 -8.63 0.89 -5.25
C LYS A 174 -7.73 0.54 -6.45
N ASP A 175 -8.31 0.02 -7.52
CA ASP A 175 -7.58 -0.43 -8.70
C ASP A 175 -7.00 0.75 -9.51
N LEU A 176 -7.48 1.98 -9.28
CA LEU A 176 -6.89 3.20 -9.86
C LEU A 176 -5.42 3.35 -9.48
N ILE A 177 -5.06 3.00 -8.24
CA ILE A 177 -3.67 3.06 -7.78
C ILE A 177 -2.78 2.17 -8.63
N MET A 178 -3.29 1.03 -9.13
CA MET A 178 -2.51 0.14 -9.99
C MET A 178 -2.35 0.65 -11.42
N ARG A 179 -3.08 1.71 -11.80
CA ARG A 179 -3.05 2.34 -13.13
C ARG A 179 -2.52 3.77 -13.00
N ARG A 180 -1.30 3.89 -12.51
CA ARG A 180 -0.67 5.15 -12.16
C ARG A 180 0.51 5.47 -13.08
N THR A 181 0.72 6.75 -13.33
CA THR A 181 1.90 7.30 -13.99
C THR A 181 2.57 8.27 -13.03
N LEU A 182 3.88 8.11 -12.82
CA LEU A 182 4.63 8.99 -11.92
C LEU A 182 4.73 10.38 -12.53
N VAL A 183 4.31 11.40 -11.79
CA VAL A 183 4.39 12.82 -12.20
C VAL A 183 5.57 13.49 -11.53
N GLU A 184 5.71 13.27 -10.22
CA GLU A 184 6.71 13.96 -9.41
C GLU A 184 7.22 13.04 -8.31
N LEU A 185 8.50 13.20 -7.99
CA LEU A 185 9.14 12.55 -6.85
C LEU A 185 9.84 13.63 -6.03
N SER A 186 9.63 13.62 -4.73
CA SER A 186 10.22 14.59 -3.80
C SER A 186 10.80 13.91 -2.57
N LEU A 187 11.73 14.61 -1.92
CA LEU A 187 12.34 14.20 -0.66
C LEU A 187 12.12 15.31 0.38
N GLY A 188 11.31 15.02 1.40
CA GLY A 188 10.81 16.03 2.32
C GLY A 188 9.92 17.02 1.56
N ASN A 189 10.32 18.29 1.56
CA ASN A 189 9.57 19.36 0.91
C ASN A 189 10.21 19.84 -0.41
N ALA A 190 11.25 19.14 -0.90
CA ALA A 190 11.97 19.52 -2.10
C ALA A 190 11.69 18.54 -3.24
N ALA A 191 11.22 19.07 -4.37
CA ALA A 191 11.07 18.32 -5.61
C ALA A 191 12.44 17.82 -6.09
N MET A 192 12.48 16.71 -6.82
CA MET A 192 13.74 16.12 -7.30
C MET A 192 14.56 17.08 -8.18
N SER A 193 13.91 17.97 -8.93
CA SER A 193 14.55 19.01 -9.74
C SER A 193 15.31 20.05 -8.92
N ASP A 194 14.91 20.23 -7.66
CA ASP A 194 15.38 21.32 -6.80
C ASP A 194 16.43 20.83 -5.79
N LEU A 195 16.73 19.53 -5.79
CA LEU A 195 17.75 18.94 -4.93
C LEU A 195 19.15 19.26 -5.46
N GLU A 196 20.02 19.78 -4.59
CA GLU A 196 21.45 19.96 -4.89
C GLU A 196 22.13 18.63 -5.24
N GLU A 197 21.76 17.55 -4.53
CA GLU A 197 22.27 16.21 -4.77
C GLU A 197 21.14 15.19 -5.02
N PRO A 198 20.61 15.04 -6.24
CA PRO A 198 19.50 14.11 -6.52
C PRO A 198 19.78 12.63 -6.18
N ARG A 199 21.07 12.25 -6.10
CA ARG A 199 21.53 10.91 -5.72
C ARG A 199 21.10 10.47 -4.31
N VAL A 200 20.72 11.41 -3.44
CA VAL A 200 20.23 11.09 -2.10
C VAL A 200 18.89 10.35 -2.12
N VAL A 201 18.08 10.50 -3.18
CA VAL A 201 16.75 9.88 -3.27
C VAL A 201 16.83 8.35 -3.40
N PRO A 202 17.64 7.76 -4.31
CA PRO A 202 17.88 6.32 -4.31
C PRO A 202 18.42 5.79 -2.97
N LEU A 203 19.28 6.54 -2.27
CA LEU A 203 19.80 6.11 -0.97
C LEU A 203 18.72 6.08 0.11
N GLU A 204 17.84 7.08 0.13
CA GLU A 204 16.66 7.07 1.00
C GLU A 204 15.73 5.89 0.66
N LEU A 205 15.53 5.59 -0.64
CA LEU A 205 14.73 4.44 -1.08
C LEU A 205 15.27 3.13 -0.50
N LEU A 206 16.59 2.94 -0.62
CA LEU A 206 17.28 1.80 -0.03
C LEU A 206 17.16 1.78 1.50
N ALA A 207 17.27 2.92 2.17
CA ALA A 207 17.05 3.01 3.61
C ALA A 207 15.63 2.54 4.01
N GLN A 208 14.60 2.90 3.24
CA GLN A 208 13.22 2.44 3.48
C GLN A 208 13.04 0.92 3.25
N LEU A 209 13.80 0.33 2.33
CA LEU A 209 13.74 -1.11 2.02
C LEU A 209 14.58 -1.98 2.98
N THR A 210 15.62 -1.40 3.59
CA THR A 210 16.56 -2.11 4.47
C THR A 210 15.90 -2.93 5.58
N PRO A 211 14.94 -2.39 6.36
CA PRO A 211 14.31 -3.17 7.42
C PRO A 211 13.61 -4.43 6.90
N LEU A 212 12.92 -4.32 5.76
CA LEU A 212 12.23 -5.45 5.14
C LEU A 212 13.23 -6.50 4.63
N ALA A 213 14.30 -6.06 3.97
CA ALA A 213 15.35 -6.96 3.48
C ALA A 213 16.01 -7.74 4.64
N ARG A 214 16.28 -7.08 5.77
CA ARG A 214 16.82 -7.74 6.97
C ARG A 214 15.86 -8.77 7.56
N ILE A 215 14.57 -8.46 7.65
CA ILE A 215 13.55 -9.41 8.11
C ILE A 215 13.49 -10.64 7.18
N ILE A 216 13.53 -10.42 5.86
CA ILE A 216 13.54 -11.52 4.88
C ILE A 216 14.77 -12.40 5.09
N ARG A 217 15.94 -11.78 5.25
CA ARG A 217 17.21 -12.47 5.52
C ARG A 217 17.15 -13.30 6.80
N GLU A 218 16.69 -12.73 7.91
CA GLU A 218 16.58 -13.40 9.21
C GLU A 218 15.62 -14.60 9.17
N LYS A 219 14.53 -14.49 8.39
CA LYS A 219 13.56 -15.58 8.23
C LYS A 219 13.99 -16.62 7.20
N SER A 220 14.96 -16.32 6.35
CA SER A 220 15.52 -17.23 5.35
C SER A 220 16.53 -18.16 6.02
N ARG A 221 16.17 -19.44 6.20
CA ARG A 221 17.01 -20.43 6.89
C ARG A 221 18.10 -21.04 6.00
N MET A 222 18.08 -20.78 4.69
CA MET A 222 19.04 -21.35 3.74
C MET A 222 20.20 -20.37 3.52
N SER A 223 21.43 -20.88 3.65
CA SER A 223 22.61 -20.07 3.35
C SER A 223 22.67 -19.77 1.85
N GLY A 224 23.03 -18.54 1.50
CA GLY A 224 23.17 -18.12 0.10
C GLY A 224 21.86 -17.80 -0.64
N GLU A 225 20.69 -18.03 -0.03
CA GLU A 225 19.39 -17.78 -0.64
C GLU A 225 18.46 -16.94 0.26
N LEU A 226 17.55 -16.21 -0.38
CA LEU A 226 16.40 -15.58 0.27
C LEU A 226 15.15 -16.37 -0.09
N ILE A 227 14.33 -16.68 0.91
CA ILE A 227 13.09 -17.45 0.75
C ILE A 227 11.91 -16.50 0.98
N LEU A 228 11.10 -16.30 -0.05
CA LEU A 228 9.84 -15.57 0.03
C LEU A 228 8.69 -16.55 -0.03
N LYS A 229 7.76 -16.45 0.91
CA LYS A 229 6.54 -17.27 0.92
C LYS A 229 5.35 -16.40 0.59
N ARG A 230 4.63 -16.76 -0.46
CA ARG A 230 3.41 -16.08 -0.89
C ARG A 230 2.23 -17.01 -0.71
N ASP A 231 1.19 -16.51 -0.04
CA ASP A 231 -0.11 -17.19 -0.04
C ASP A 231 -0.82 -16.91 -1.37
N ILE A 232 -1.26 -17.97 -2.03
CA ILE A 232 -1.95 -17.88 -3.33
C ILE A 232 -3.43 -18.25 -3.21
N GLY A 233 -3.94 -18.47 -2.00
CA GLY A 233 -5.31 -18.91 -1.73
C GLY A 233 -5.46 -20.42 -1.58
N ASP A 234 -6.63 -20.86 -1.13
CA ASP A 234 -7.03 -22.28 -0.99
C ASP A 234 -6.06 -23.13 -0.15
N GLY A 235 -5.40 -22.52 0.82
CA GLY A 235 -4.41 -23.18 1.67
C GLY A 235 -3.09 -23.53 0.95
N ARG A 236 -2.88 -23.04 -0.28
CA ARG A 236 -1.65 -23.25 -1.04
C ARG A 236 -0.68 -22.10 -0.82
N ARG A 237 0.61 -22.44 -0.80
CA ARG A 237 1.71 -21.48 -0.68
C ARG A 237 2.70 -21.67 -1.81
N GLU A 238 3.09 -20.56 -2.40
CA GLU A 238 4.21 -20.49 -3.33
C GLU A 238 5.46 -20.10 -2.53
N GLU A 239 6.57 -20.80 -2.79
CA GLU A 239 7.89 -20.47 -2.25
C GLU A 239 8.80 -20.02 -3.39
N LEU A 240 9.26 -18.78 -3.31
CA LEU A 240 10.23 -18.22 -4.24
C LEU A 240 11.61 -18.22 -3.58
N PHE A 241 12.56 -18.86 -4.25
CA PHE A 241 13.95 -18.93 -3.85
C PHE A 241 14.76 -17.95 -4.70
N VAL A 242 15.40 -16.99 -4.06
CA VAL A 242 16.20 -15.96 -4.73
C VAL A 242 17.66 -16.10 -4.30
N PRO A 243 18.56 -16.57 -5.18
CA PRO A 243 19.98 -16.66 -4.86
C PRO A 243 20.57 -15.27 -4.59
N ARG A 244 21.30 -15.11 -3.48
CA ARG A 244 21.97 -13.84 -3.14
C ARG A 244 23.03 -13.44 -4.14
N ALA A 245 23.67 -14.42 -4.80
CA ALA A 245 24.61 -14.16 -5.88
C ALA A 245 23.94 -13.43 -7.05
N THR A 246 22.68 -13.77 -7.37
CA THR A 246 21.89 -13.10 -8.41
C THR A 246 21.64 -11.64 -8.02
N LEU A 247 21.25 -11.36 -6.78
CA LEU A 247 21.07 -9.98 -6.30
C LEU A 247 22.39 -9.20 -6.29
N THR A 248 23.46 -9.81 -5.75
CA THR A 248 24.81 -9.21 -5.69
C THR A 248 25.33 -8.83 -7.07
N SER A 249 25.08 -9.66 -8.08
CA SER A 249 25.50 -9.39 -9.45
C SER A 249 24.90 -8.10 -10.04
N GLN A 250 23.72 -7.67 -9.57
CA GLN A 250 23.05 -6.47 -10.06
C GLN A 250 23.77 -5.19 -9.66
N PHE A 251 24.43 -5.18 -8.50
CA PHE A 251 25.14 -4.01 -7.97
C PHE A 251 26.66 -4.18 -7.89
N ALA A 252 27.21 -5.33 -8.32
CA ALA A 252 28.65 -5.61 -8.26
C ALA A 252 29.52 -4.61 -9.04
N ARG A 253 28.96 -3.97 -10.08
CA ARG A 253 29.67 -2.97 -10.91
C ARG A 253 29.66 -1.57 -10.30
N LEU A 254 28.92 -1.34 -9.23
CA LEU A 254 28.86 -0.04 -8.59
C LEU A 254 30.17 0.25 -7.82
N PRO A 255 30.61 1.52 -7.76
CA PRO A 255 31.63 1.97 -6.81
C PRO A 255 31.30 1.54 -5.37
N ALA A 256 32.34 1.33 -4.55
CA ALA A 256 32.19 0.80 -3.19
C ALA A 256 31.22 1.63 -2.33
N GLU A 257 31.25 2.96 -2.48
CA GLU A 257 30.33 3.89 -1.80
C GLU A 257 28.85 3.60 -2.08
N TYR A 258 28.50 3.15 -3.29
CA TYR A 258 27.13 2.83 -3.68
C TYR A 258 26.77 1.36 -3.46
N ARG A 259 27.76 0.48 -3.22
CA ARG A 259 27.50 -0.91 -2.82
C ARG A 259 27.16 -1.04 -1.34
N ARG A 260 27.74 -0.17 -0.50
CA ARG A 260 27.57 -0.19 0.96
C ARG A 260 26.11 -0.29 1.43
N PRO A 261 25.13 0.46 0.89
CA PRO A 261 23.74 0.31 1.30
C PRO A 261 23.18 -1.10 1.07
N PHE A 262 23.56 -1.78 -0.02
CA PHE A 262 23.14 -3.16 -0.29
C PHE A 262 23.86 -4.15 0.62
N GLU A 263 25.13 -3.90 0.94
CA GLU A 263 25.88 -4.66 1.96
C GLU A 263 25.20 -4.55 3.34
N ASP A 264 24.80 -3.34 3.75
CA ASP A 264 24.11 -3.07 5.02
C ASP A 264 22.72 -3.71 5.12
N MET A 265 22.05 -3.97 3.98
CA MET A 265 20.82 -4.78 3.92
C MET A 265 21.08 -6.26 4.19
N GLY A 266 22.32 -6.73 3.99
CA GLY A 266 22.69 -8.13 4.13
C GLY A 266 22.21 -9.01 2.98
N ILE A 267 21.98 -8.42 1.80
CA ILE A 267 21.58 -9.18 0.59
C ILE A 267 22.78 -9.69 -0.20
N THR A 268 24.00 -9.42 0.27
CA THR A 268 25.25 -9.89 -0.30
C THR A 268 25.53 -11.36 0.05
N ASN A 269 26.55 -11.93 -0.60
CA ASN A 269 27.01 -13.31 -0.43
C ASN A 269 27.58 -13.66 0.97
N GLU A 270 27.41 -12.81 1.98
CA GLU A 270 27.80 -13.17 3.33
C GLU A 270 26.93 -14.33 3.83
N GLU A 271 27.58 -15.37 4.37
CA GLU A 271 26.91 -16.48 5.02
C GLU A 271 26.02 -15.91 6.13
N THR A 272 24.70 -16.09 6.01
CA THR A 272 23.82 -15.89 7.15
C THR A 272 24.25 -16.86 8.24
N ALA A 273 24.45 -16.34 9.45
CA ALA A 273 24.89 -16.99 10.68
C ALA A 273 24.68 -18.53 10.73
N PRO A 274 25.64 -19.27 11.31
CA PRO A 274 25.80 -20.71 11.10
C PRO A 274 24.49 -21.44 11.29
N SER A 275 24.18 -22.33 10.32
CA SER A 275 23.16 -23.36 10.48
C SER A 275 23.23 -23.87 11.91
N ILE A 276 22.10 -23.79 12.63
CA ILE A 276 21.94 -24.46 13.92
C ILE A 276 22.39 -25.89 13.67
N GLN A 277 23.61 -26.23 14.15
CA GLN A 277 24.07 -27.59 14.18
C GLN A 277 23.12 -28.29 15.13
N ILE A 278 22.10 -28.95 14.58
CA ILE A 278 21.30 -29.90 15.33
C ILE A 278 22.32 -30.89 15.87
N SER A 279 22.63 -30.79 17.16
CA SER A 279 23.59 -31.65 17.82
C SER A 279 23.12 -33.06 17.56
N ARG A 280 23.86 -33.80 16.72
CA ARG A 280 23.54 -35.18 16.41
C ARG A 280 23.45 -35.92 17.75
N PRO A 281 22.34 -36.60 18.06
CA PRO A 281 22.25 -37.38 19.28
C PRO A 281 23.47 -38.31 19.35
N PRO A 282 24.13 -38.45 20.52
CA PRO A 282 25.28 -39.34 20.66
C PRO A 282 24.89 -40.74 20.18
N ALA A 283 25.74 -41.33 19.35
CA ALA A 283 25.52 -42.67 18.82
C ALA A 283 25.32 -43.66 19.98
N PRO A 284 24.37 -44.62 19.87
CA PRO A 284 24.20 -45.66 20.88
C PRO A 284 25.53 -46.38 21.12
N PRO A 285 25.89 -46.69 22.37
CA PRO A 285 27.12 -47.40 22.67
C PRO A 285 27.14 -48.76 21.96
N ALA A 286 28.28 -49.07 21.32
CA ALA A 286 28.49 -50.33 20.63
C ALA A 286 28.28 -51.53 21.59
N PRO A 287 27.68 -52.64 21.12
CA PRO A 287 27.50 -53.82 21.94
C PRO A 287 28.86 -54.37 22.39
N ARG A 288 29.03 -54.53 23.71
CA ARG A 288 30.22 -55.14 24.30
C ARG A 288 30.32 -56.59 23.83
N SER A 289 31.40 -56.94 23.12
CA SER A 289 31.74 -58.32 22.80
C SER A 289 31.81 -59.14 24.08
N GLY A 290 30.89 -60.10 24.21
CA GLY A 290 30.83 -61.03 25.33
C GLY A 290 32.09 -61.90 25.37
N SER A 291 32.69 -61.97 26.55
CA SER A 291 33.71 -62.92 26.94
C SER A 291 33.17 -64.35 26.85
N HIS A 292 33.91 -65.23 26.16
CA HIS A 292 33.68 -66.67 26.14
C HIS A 292 33.63 -67.26 27.57
N PRO A 293 32.65 -68.13 27.91
CA PRO A 293 32.67 -68.90 29.14
C PRO A 293 33.63 -70.09 29.03
N ASN A 294 34.44 -70.26 30.08
CA ASN A 294 35.31 -71.40 30.29
C ASN A 294 34.50 -72.71 30.40
N THR A 295 34.96 -73.70 29.64
CA THR A 295 34.58 -75.11 29.68
C THR A 295 34.80 -75.70 31.07
N VAL A 296 33.77 -76.31 31.66
CA VAL A 296 33.92 -77.28 32.76
C VAL A 296 33.57 -78.65 32.21
N LYS A 297 34.57 -79.52 32.18
CA LYS A 297 34.44 -80.97 31.98
C LYS A 297 33.82 -81.59 33.24
N ILE A 298 32.87 -82.50 33.07
CA ILE A 298 32.58 -83.55 34.05
C ILE A 298 32.47 -84.87 33.28
N ASP A 299 33.34 -85.81 33.66
CA ASP A 299 33.45 -87.18 33.17
C ASP A 299 32.43 -88.12 33.84
N GLY A 300 31.98 -89.15 33.09
CA GLY A 300 31.46 -90.49 33.50
C GLY A 300 30.28 -90.58 34.48
N ASP A 301 29.30 -91.48 34.37
CA ASP A 301 29.12 -92.78 33.71
C ASP A 301 27.66 -92.95 33.26
#